data_AF-A0A7W0ZHH4-F1
#
_entry.id   AF-A0A7W0ZHH4-F1
#
_cell.length_a   1.000
_cell.length_b   1.000
_cell.length_c   1.000
_cell.angle_alpha   90.00
_cell.angle_beta   90.00
_cell.angle_gamma   90.00
#
_symmetry.space_group_name_H-M   'P 1'
#
loop_
_entity.id
_entity.type
_entity.pdbx_description
1 polymer ?
#
loop_
_entity_poly.entity_id
_entity_poly.type
_entity_poly.pdbx_seq_one_letter_code
_entity_poly.pdbx_strand_id
1 'polypeptide(L)'
;MWFHNGDQIWITTQGWMLGQLELPPTELGYLWSYILAPFMWVTGPTYVQALPPILVLNLLVLAPVAVVCVYGIATRIGGRLLGYWAALLWVIAPFASIPLFVDRYQERWSEHFLPQALGLTSLSDYPSMVLVLAAALFVVRSLDESHFADAALAGLLLGAAAGMKPPNLLMGVGAALAYLLARRWREGFVFGAAVVPSLLVLALWKERGLGRIPAFSLEEAELAVGSGLVALGALDGYLELDVDHWRGQMNQLREFFWSARLAQWSPLAGLIAVLRVRRTPVAALLGGWLAAFLLVKGFSTRADIQANTFWRLLMPAWPAYLLLFASIPLLVPTLARRLGNRLRAPSLSPVAWRWIVVAAVLTVVVPAAAIAASSPVAGPEDAVFQDDAGNFILTPIDEGVELQVARTDSGQRLSWTSGPWLGDVFYRVYRSEGADSSCDDRGEAASYCFARSLPVLTTRETEYVDPVSSPGTTYRIGVGTNWLDDDTQGDVFAFSRPVSAAP
;
A
#
# COMPACT_ATOMS: atom_id res chain seq x y z
N MET A 1 -2.37 -18.52 -3.86
CA MET A 1 -2.86 -17.12 -3.71
C MET A 1 -1.74 -16.28 -3.11
N TRP A 2 -1.32 -15.16 -3.70
CA TRP A 2 -0.21 -14.37 -3.13
C TRP A 2 -0.66 -13.58 -1.90
N PHE A 3 -0.27 -14.06 -0.73
CA PHE A 3 -0.59 -13.44 0.55
C PHE A 3 0.59 -12.63 1.09
N HIS A 4 0.30 -11.45 1.63
CA HIS A 4 1.30 -10.54 2.19
C HIS A 4 0.89 -9.97 3.53
N ASN A 5 0.96 -10.82 4.54
CA ASN A 5 0.74 -10.50 5.94
C ASN A 5 -0.65 -9.89 6.21
N GLY A 6 -0.86 -9.51 7.47
CA GLY A 6 -2.06 -8.84 7.94
C GLY A 6 -2.45 -7.54 7.23
N ASP A 7 -1.54 -6.86 6.52
CA ASP A 7 -1.87 -5.60 5.81
C ASP A 7 -2.99 -5.81 4.77
N GLN A 8 -2.99 -6.95 4.07
CA GLN A 8 -4.04 -7.28 3.09
C GLN A 8 -5.40 -7.48 3.78
N ILE A 9 -5.40 -8.22 4.89
CA ILE A 9 -6.60 -8.49 5.69
C ILE A 9 -7.13 -7.16 6.22
N TRP A 10 -6.28 -6.36 6.87
CA TRP A 10 -6.64 -5.05 7.41
C TRP A 10 -7.31 -4.14 6.37
N ILE A 11 -6.66 -3.95 5.22
CA ILE A 11 -7.13 -3.04 4.17
C ILE A 11 -8.51 -3.46 3.64
N THR A 12 -8.71 -4.77 3.45
CA THR A 12 -9.96 -5.30 2.92
C THR A 12 -11.07 -5.28 3.98
N THR A 13 -10.77 -5.66 5.23
CA THR A 13 -11.68 -5.49 6.38
C THR A 13 -12.12 -4.04 6.50
N GLN A 14 -11.18 -3.10 6.41
CA GLN A 14 -11.50 -1.67 6.48
C GLN A 14 -12.38 -1.22 5.30
N GLY A 15 -12.17 -1.76 4.11
CA GLY A 15 -13.04 -1.50 2.96
C GLY A 15 -14.45 -2.07 3.16
N TRP A 16 -14.57 -3.28 3.74
CA TRP A 16 -15.85 -3.90 4.08
C TRP A 16 -16.65 -3.06 5.08
N MET A 17 -16.05 -2.72 6.21
CA MET A 17 -16.68 -1.92 7.27
C MET A 17 -17.09 -0.52 6.76
N LEU A 18 -16.20 0.14 5.99
CA LEU A 18 -16.54 1.43 5.39
C LEU A 18 -17.73 1.32 4.43
N GLY A 19 -17.85 0.19 3.73
CA GLY A 19 -19.01 -0.14 2.90
C GLY A 19 -20.32 -0.25 3.70
N GLN A 20 -20.25 -0.59 4.98
CA GLN A 20 -21.39 -0.65 5.91
C GLN A 20 -21.62 0.69 6.64
N LEU A 21 -20.88 1.74 6.27
CA LEU A 21 -20.83 3.02 6.99
C LEU A 21 -20.29 2.90 8.42
N GLU A 22 -19.43 1.91 8.65
CA GLU A 22 -18.70 1.74 9.89
C GLU A 22 -17.26 2.15 9.72
N LEU A 23 -16.77 2.95 10.67
CA LEU A 23 -15.42 3.47 10.64
C LEU A 23 -14.56 2.71 11.66
N PRO A 24 -13.71 1.75 11.20
CA PRO A 24 -12.76 1.10 12.09
C PRO A 24 -11.59 2.02 12.43
N PRO A 25 -10.69 1.60 13.34
CA PRO A 25 -9.46 2.35 13.59
C PRO A 25 -8.70 2.67 12.29
N THR A 26 -8.52 3.96 12.05
CA THR A 26 -8.06 4.50 10.77
C THR A 26 -6.55 4.60 10.69
N GLU A 27 -5.82 3.51 10.91
CA GLU A 27 -4.34 3.51 10.86
C GLU A 27 -3.83 3.72 9.44
N LEU A 28 -4.49 3.15 8.45
CA LEU A 28 -4.13 3.29 7.04
C LEU A 28 -4.79 4.50 6.38
N GLY A 29 -4.42 4.79 5.13
CA GLY A 29 -5.06 5.83 4.33
C GLY A 29 -6.48 5.43 3.90
N TYR A 30 -7.36 6.43 3.71
CA TYR A 30 -8.78 6.21 3.39
C TYR A 30 -9.03 5.69 1.97
N LEU A 31 -8.22 6.13 0.99
CA LEU A 31 -8.68 6.10 -0.41
C LEU A 31 -8.72 4.69 -0.98
N TRP A 32 -7.79 3.81 -0.60
CA TRP A 32 -7.79 2.44 -1.11
C TRP A 32 -8.94 1.64 -0.51
N SER A 33 -9.17 1.73 0.81
CA SER A 33 -10.31 1.12 1.49
C SER A 33 -11.64 1.60 0.90
N TYR A 34 -11.75 2.89 0.56
CA TYR A 34 -12.90 3.44 -0.15
C TYR A 34 -13.12 2.84 -1.55
N ILE A 35 -12.04 2.64 -2.32
CA ILE A 35 -12.13 1.98 -3.65
C ILE A 35 -12.50 0.50 -3.49
N LEU A 36 -12.07 -0.16 -2.41
CA LEU A 36 -12.37 -1.55 -2.13
C LEU A 36 -13.82 -1.79 -1.70
N ALA A 37 -14.43 -0.87 -0.96
CA ALA A 37 -15.81 -0.98 -0.45
C ALA A 37 -16.84 -1.54 -1.45
N PRO A 38 -16.97 -1.04 -2.70
CA PRO A 38 -17.92 -1.59 -3.66
C PRO A 38 -17.62 -3.02 -4.10
N PHE A 39 -16.35 -3.46 -4.08
CA PHE A 39 -16.01 -4.87 -4.33
C PHE A 39 -16.43 -5.73 -3.13
N MET A 40 -16.16 -5.26 -1.91
CA MET A 40 -16.51 -5.96 -0.68
C MET A 40 -18.03 -6.15 -0.51
N TRP A 41 -18.86 -5.21 -1.00
CA TRP A 41 -20.32 -5.40 -1.06
C TRP A 41 -20.76 -6.62 -1.86
N VAL A 42 -19.99 -7.00 -2.89
CA VAL A 42 -20.32 -8.12 -3.78
C VAL A 42 -19.65 -9.40 -3.33
N THR A 43 -18.41 -9.31 -2.85
CA THR A 43 -17.58 -10.46 -2.50
C THR A 43 -17.57 -10.80 -1.01
N GLY A 44 -18.31 -10.05 -0.19
CA GLY A 44 -18.28 -10.23 1.26
C GLY A 44 -17.00 -9.69 1.91
N PRO A 45 -16.81 -9.97 3.21
CA PRO A 45 -15.81 -9.30 4.05
C PRO A 45 -14.36 -9.77 3.84
N THR A 46 -14.15 -10.87 3.13
CA THR A 46 -12.83 -11.53 3.09
C THR A 46 -12.00 -11.11 1.89
N TYR A 47 -10.70 -10.88 2.12
CA TYR A 47 -9.77 -10.54 1.03
C TYR A 47 -9.68 -11.65 -0.03
N VAL A 48 -9.88 -12.91 0.38
CA VAL A 48 -9.78 -14.08 -0.49
C VAL A 48 -10.81 -14.01 -1.61
N GLN A 49 -12.05 -13.67 -1.25
CA GLN A 49 -13.15 -13.53 -2.20
C GLN A 49 -13.02 -12.24 -3.02
N ALA A 50 -12.48 -11.17 -2.44
CA ALA A 50 -12.28 -9.89 -3.12
C ALA A 50 -11.10 -9.87 -4.10
N LEU A 51 -10.15 -10.80 -3.99
CA LEU A 51 -8.90 -10.74 -4.76
C LEU A 51 -9.13 -10.77 -6.29
N PRO A 52 -9.96 -11.67 -6.88
CA PRO A 52 -10.12 -11.72 -8.33
C PRO A 52 -10.55 -10.39 -8.98
N PRO A 53 -11.60 -9.68 -8.54
CA PRO A 53 -11.94 -8.39 -9.14
C PRO A 53 -10.88 -7.31 -8.88
N ILE A 54 -10.17 -7.34 -7.76
CA ILE A 54 -9.04 -6.43 -7.49
C ILE A 54 -7.90 -6.68 -8.50
N LEU A 55 -7.58 -7.94 -8.78
CA LEU A 55 -6.57 -8.30 -9.80
C LEU A 55 -6.98 -7.80 -11.18
N VAL A 56 -8.27 -7.91 -11.53
CA VAL A 56 -8.80 -7.38 -12.80
C VAL A 56 -8.61 -5.87 -12.87
N LEU A 57 -8.94 -5.12 -11.82
CA LEU A 57 -8.70 -3.67 -11.76
C LEU A 57 -7.21 -3.33 -11.91
N ASN A 58 -6.34 -4.01 -11.16
CA ASN A 58 -4.90 -3.75 -11.18
C ASN A 58 -4.29 -4.05 -12.55
N LEU A 59 -4.59 -5.21 -13.13
CA LEU A 59 -3.95 -5.68 -14.37
C LEU A 59 -4.57 -5.06 -15.64
N LEU A 60 -5.89 -4.87 -15.69
CA LEU A 60 -6.55 -4.38 -16.90
C LEU A 60 -6.69 -2.85 -16.95
N VAL A 61 -6.58 -2.18 -15.81
CA VAL A 61 -6.72 -0.71 -15.74
C VAL A 61 -5.42 -0.06 -15.28
N LEU A 62 -4.95 -0.39 -14.08
CA LEU A 62 -3.82 0.34 -13.47
C LEU A 62 -2.49 0.03 -14.15
N ALA A 63 -2.24 -1.21 -14.59
CA ALA A 63 -1.02 -1.57 -15.29
C ALA A 63 -0.88 -0.84 -16.65
N PRO A 64 -1.90 -0.80 -17.53
CA PRO A 64 -1.86 0.04 -18.73
C PRO A 64 -1.66 1.53 -18.42
N VAL A 65 -2.32 2.06 -17.39
CA VAL A 65 -2.15 3.46 -16.96
C VAL A 65 -0.68 3.72 -16.55
N ALA A 66 -0.07 2.82 -15.79
CA ALA A 66 1.32 2.92 -15.39
C ALA A 66 2.25 2.95 -16.62
N VAL A 67 2.08 2.02 -17.56
CA VAL A 67 2.87 1.97 -18.80
C VAL A 67 2.73 3.27 -19.61
N VAL A 68 1.51 3.79 -19.76
CA VAL A 68 1.25 5.06 -20.45
C VAL A 68 1.95 6.22 -19.75
N CYS A 69 1.97 6.24 -18.42
CA CYS A 69 2.63 7.30 -17.67
C CYS A 69 4.16 7.21 -17.78
N VAL A 70 4.75 6.02 -17.68
CA VAL A 70 6.20 5.81 -17.94
C VAL A 70 6.56 6.28 -19.34
N TYR A 71 5.81 5.82 -20.35
CA TYR A 71 6.00 6.23 -21.74
C TYR A 71 5.90 7.76 -21.89
N GLY A 72 4.90 8.37 -21.28
CA GLY A 72 4.61 9.79 -21.38
C GLY A 72 5.68 10.68 -20.73
N ILE A 73 6.26 10.25 -19.61
CA ILE A 73 7.38 10.95 -18.95
C ILE A 73 8.65 10.79 -19.77
N ALA A 74 9.00 9.55 -20.14
CA ALA A 74 10.21 9.26 -20.91
C ALA A 74 10.21 9.94 -22.29
N THR A 75 9.04 10.05 -22.94
CA THR A 75 8.90 10.78 -24.20
C THR A 75 9.25 12.26 -24.07
N ARG A 76 9.04 12.86 -22.90
CA ARG A 76 9.42 14.26 -22.64
C ARG A 76 10.89 14.45 -22.32
N ILE A 77 11.54 13.39 -21.86
CA ILE A 77 12.99 13.36 -21.63
C ILE A 77 13.73 13.24 -22.97
N GLY A 78 13.41 12.20 -23.75
CA GLY A 78 14.21 11.79 -24.92
C GLY A 78 13.40 11.37 -26.15
N GLY A 79 12.16 11.85 -26.29
CA GLY A 79 11.29 11.55 -27.43
C GLY A 79 10.72 10.13 -27.44
N ARG A 80 9.97 9.80 -28.49
CA ARG A 80 9.16 8.55 -28.55
C ARG A 80 9.98 7.27 -28.38
N LEU A 81 11.22 7.25 -28.90
CA LEU A 81 12.08 6.07 -28.79
C LEU A 81 12.43 5.77 -27.33
N LEU A 82 12.77 6.81 -26.55
CA LEU A 82 12.99 6.64 -25.12
C LEU A 82 11.69 6.25 -24.41
N GLY A 83 10.56 6.80 -24.86
CA GLY A 83 9.22 6.38 -24.42
C GLY A 83 9.00 4.87 -24.55
N TYR A 84 9.21 4.30 -25.74
CA TYR A 84 9.06 2.87 -25.99
C TYR A 84 10.06 2.04 -25.19
N TRP A 85 11.30 2.50 -25.09
CA TRP A 85 12.34 1.83 -24.30
C TRP A 85 11.99 1.78 -22.81
N ALA A 86 11.55 2.90 -22.23
CA ALA A 86 11.16 2.95 -20.82
C ALA A 86 9.90 2.11 -20.56
N ALA A 87 8.92 2.12 -21.46
CA ALA A 87 7.73 1.27 -21.36
C ALA A 87 8.09 -0.22 -21.43
N LEU A 88 9.01 -0.61 -22.32
CA LEU A 88 9.52 -1.97 -22.41
C LEU A 88 10.23 -2.37 -21.12
N LEU A 89 11.11 -1.51 -20.60
CA LEU A 89 11.80 -1.74 -19.33
C LEU A 89 10.83 -1.82 -18.16
N TRP A 90 9.76 -1.04 -18.13
CA TRP A 90 8.75 -1.12 -17.07
C TRP A 90 8.13 -2.51 -16.95
N VAL A 91 7.88 -3.16 -18.09
CA VAL A 91 7.32 -4.52 -18.14
C VAL A 91 8.39 -5.58 -17.84
N ILE A 92 9.59 -5.44 -18.40
CA ILE A 92 10.62 -6.49 -18.37
C ILE A 92 11.49 -6.43 -17.10
N ALA A 93 11.80 -5.23 -16.59
CA ALA A 93 12.78 -5.05 -15.52
C ALA A 93 12.49 -5.84 -14.24
N PRO A 94 11.23 -5.94 -13.75
CA PRO A 94 10.94 -6.71 -12.53
C PRO A 94 11.36 -8.19 -12.66
N PHE A 95 11.20 -8.78 -13.84
CA PHE A 95 11.60 -10.17 -14.11
C PHE A 95 13.09 -10.28 -14.43
N ALA A 96 13.61 -9.34 -15.23
CA ALA A 96 15.02 -9.33 -15.61
C ALA A 96 15.97 -9.04 -14.43
N SER A 97 15.46 -8.53 -13.31
CA SER A 97 16.25 -8.35 -12.09
C SER A 97 16.39 -9.62 -11.25
N ILE A 98 15.59 -10.68 -11.45
CA ILE A 98 15.66 -11.92 -10.66
C ILE A 98 17.10 -12.49 -10.63
N PRO A 99 17.80 -12.65 -11.77
CA PRO A 99 19.16 -13.20 -11.76
C PRO A 99 20.22 -12.25 -11.17
N LEU A 100 19.84 -11.00 -10.88
CA LEU A 100 20.72 -10.05 -10.18
C LEU A 100 20.71 -10.28 -8.68
N PHE A 101 19.78 -11.07 -8.15
CA PHE A 101 19.76 -11.49 -6.75
C PHE A 101 20.40 -12.88 -6.59
N VAL A 102 21.08 -13.07 -5.46
CA VAL A 102 21.63 -14.38 -5.07
C VAL A 102 20.49 -15.39 -4.86
N ASP A 103 20.75 -16.68 -5.11
CA ASP A 103 19.71 -17.72 -5.13
C ASP A 103 18.84 -17.75 -3.86
N ARG A 104 19.44 -17.64 -2.67
CA ARG A 104 18.72 -17.61 -1.38
C ARG A 104 17.80 -16.39 -1.18
N TYR A 105 17.91 -15.38 -2.04
CA TYR A 105 17.06 -14.18 -2.00
C TYR A 105 16.03 -14.17 -3.14
N GLN A 106 16.21 -15.01 -4.16
CA GLN A 106 15.30 -15.06 -5.31
C GLN A 106 13.87 -15.38 -4.88
N GLU A 107 13.69 -16.32 -3.95
CA GLU A 107 12.39 -16.67 -3.36
C GLU A 107 11.67 -15.43 -2.80
N ARG A 108 12.34 -14.65 -1.93
CA ARG A 108 11.76 -13.41 -1.38
C ARG A 108 11.45 -12.38 -2.47
N TRP A 109 12.29 -12.28 -3.48
CA TRP A 109 12.01 -11.38 -4.60
C TRP A 109 10.82 -11.84 -5.43
N SER A 110 10.77 -13.12 -5.81
CA SER A 110 9.74 -13.67 -6.71
C SER A 110 8.41 -13.91 -6.04
N GLU A 111 8.41 -14.28 -4.77
CA GLU A 111 7.22 -14.70 -4.04
C GLU A 111 6.64 -13.59 -3.18
N HIS A 112 7.50 -12.70 -2.67
CA HIS A 112 7.03 -11.56 -1.90
C HIS A 112 7.03 -10.29 -2.78
N PHE A 113 8.20 -9.84 -3.23
CA PHE A 113 8.25 -8.51 -3.82
C PHE A 113 7.45 -8.39 -5.14
N LEU A 114 7.65 -9.33 -6.07
CA LEU A 114 7.11 -9.24 -7.43
C LEU A 114 5.58 -9.24 -7.50
N PRO A 115 4.85 -10.12 -6.79
CA PRO A 115 3.39 -10.08 -6.82
C PRO A 115 2.86 -8.71 -6.43
N GLN A 116 3.41 -8.10 -5.39
CA GLN A 116 3.03 -6.77 -4.97
C GLN A 116 3.37 -5.70 -6.03
N ALA A 117 4.58 -5.73 -6.59
CA ALA A 117 5.01 -4.77 -7.61
C ALA A 117 4.26 -4.86 -8.94
N LEU A 118 3.66 -6.02 -9.21
CA LEU A 118 2.85 -6.28 -10.40
C LEU A 118 1.35 -6.07 -10.17
N GLY A 119 0.95 -5.68 -8.95
CA GLY A 119 -0.47 -5.50 -8.61
C GLY A 119 -1.23 -6.81 -8.47
N LEU A 120 -0.54 -7.91 -8.16
CA LEU A 120 -1.12 -9.23 -7.94
C LEU A 120 -1.61 -9.46 -6.50
N THR A 121 -1.78 -8.38 -5.74
CA THR A 121 -2.21 -8.39 -4.34
C THR A 121 -3.26 -7.32 -4.08
N SER A 122 -3.93 -7.38 -2.93
CA SER A 122 -4.89 -6.35 -2.48
C SER A 122 -4.23 -5.17 -1.75
N LEU A 123 -2.88 -5.10 -1.72
CA LEU A 123 -2.16 -4.02 -1.04
C LEU A 123 -2.27 -2.70 -1.80
N SER A 124 -2.22 -1.60 -1.06
CA SER A 124 -2.30 -0.25 -1.64
C SER A 124 -1.00 0.23 -2.30
N ASP A 125 0.12 -0.50 -2.19
CA ASP A 125 1.43 -0.08 -2.73
C ASP A 125 1.38 0.15 -4.23
N TYR A 126 0.91 -0.85 -4.98
CA TYR A 126 0.80 -0.78 -6.43
C TYR A 126 -0.12 0.35 -6.91
N PRO A 127 -1.41 0.41 -6.51
CA PRO A 127 -2.30 1.48 -6.97
C PRO A 127 -1.80 2.86 -6.57
N SER A 128 -1.20 3.00 -5.39
CA SER A 128 -0.64 4.28 -4.94
C SER A 128 0.58 4.70 -5.77
N MET A 129 1.46 3.77 -6.14
CA MET A 129 2.58 4.02 -7.07
C MET A 129 2.07 4.49 -8.44
N VAL A 130 0.99 3.90 -8.95
CA VAL A 130 0.37 4.33 -10.22
C VAL A 130 -0.17 5.76 -10.14
N LEU A 131 -0.80 6.15 -9.01
CA LEU A 131 -1.23 7.53 -8.80
C LEU A 131 -0.06 8.51 -8.73
N VAL A 132 1.03 8.16 -8.02
CA VAL A 132 2.25 8.99 -7.97
C VAL A 132 2.84 9.17 -9.37
N LEU A 133 2.88 8.10 -10.16
CA LEU A 133 3.38 8.13 -11.52
C LEU A 133 2.51 9.00 -12.45
N ALA A 134 1.18 8.91 -12.31
CA ALA A 134 0.24 9.77 -13.03
C ALA A 134 0.41 11.25 -12.62
N ALA A 135 0.56 11.54 -11.32
CA ALA A 135 0.88 12.87 -10.83
C ALA A 135 2.18 13.39 -11.45
N ALA A 136 3.23 12.57 -11.49
CA ALA A 136 4.52 12.93 -12.09
C ALA A 136 4.39 13.25 -13.59
N LEU A 137 3.62 12.47 -14.35
CA LEU A 137 3.33 12.77 -15.75
C LEU A 137 2.73 14.16 -15.92
N PHE A 138 1.72 14.50 -15.11
CA PHE A 138 1.05 15.80 -15.20
C PHE A 138 1.92 16.96 -14.69
N VAL A 139 2.79 16.73 -13.70
CA VAL A 139 3.86 17.69 -13.35
C VAL A 139 4.71 17.96 -14.58
N VAL A 140 5.29 16.92 -15.22
CA VAL A 140 6.14 17.12 -16.40
C VAL A 140 5.39 17.84 -17.53
N ARG A 141 4.10 17.53 -17.76
CA ARG A 141 3.26 18.24 -18.74
C ARG A 141 3.13 19.73 -18.46
N SER A 142 2.89 20.09 -17.20
CA SER A 142 2.74 21.51 -16.78
C SER A 142 4.04 22.32 -16.84
N LEU A 143 5.21 21.66 -16.95
CA LEU A 143 6.50 22.32 -17.11
C LEU A 143 6.75 22.76 -18.56
N ASP A 144 6.24 21.99 -19.55
CA ASP A 144 6.44 22.25 -20.97
C ASP A 144 5.64 23.49 -21.44
N GLU A 145 4.35 23.55 -21.09
CA GLU A 145 3.41 24.61 -21.49
C GLU A 145 2.63 25.07 -20.25
N SER A 146 2.24 26.36 -20.19
CA SER A 146 1.56 26.94 -19.02
C SER A 146 0.12 26.43 -18.90
N HIS A 147 -0.03 25.22 -18.37
CA HIS A 147 -1.31 24.52 -18.25
C HIS A 147 -1.67 24.35 -16.77
N PHE A 148 -2.40 25.32 -16.21
CA PHE A 148 -2.92 25.24 -14.85
C PHE A 148 -3.79 24.00 -14.62
N ALA A 149 -4.50 23.53 -15.65
CA ALA A 149 -5.30 22.32 -15.59
C ALA A 149 -4.45 21.07 -15.31
N ASP A 150 -3.29 20.94 -15.97
CA ASP A 150 -2.39 19.81 -15.78
C ASP A 150 -1.75 19.89 -14.37
N ALA A 151 -1.38 21.08 -13.90
CA ALA A 151 -0.86 21.29 -12.54
C ALA A 151 -1.90 20.96 -11.45
N ALA A 152 -3.15 21.37 -11.63
CA ALA A 152 -4.25 21.06 -10.71
C ALA A 152 -4.53 19.56 -10.65
N LEU A 153 -4.60 18.88 -11.80
CA LEU A 153 -4.78 17.44 -11.83
C LEU A 153 -3.60 16.70 -11.19
N ALA A 154 -2.37 17.14 -11.43
CA ALA A 154 -1.19 16.59 -10.77
C ALA A 154 -1.29 16.70 -9.24
N GLY A 155 -1.76 17.84 -8.72
CA GLY A 155 -1.94 18.06 -7.29
C GLY A 155 -3.04 17.17 -6.70
N LEU A 156 -4.19 17.05 -7.37
CA LEU A 156 -5.27 16.15 -6.95
C LEU A 156 -4.82 14.68 -6.94
N LEU A 157 -4.04 14.25 -7.93
CA LEU A 157 -3.52 12.88 -7.99
C LEU A 157 -2.46 12.61 -6.92
N LEU A 158 -1.59 13.58 -6.61
CA LEU A 158 -0.67 13.45 -5.48
C LEU A 158 -1.42 13.44 -4.14
N GLY A 159 -2.45 14.28 -3.99
CA GLY A 159 -3.33 14.27 -2.82
C GLY A 159 -4.05 12.92 -2.65
N ALA A 160 -4.55 12.35 -3.75
CA ALA A 160 -5.14 11.02 -3.77
C ALA A 160 -4.11 9.93 -3.41
N ALA A 161 -2.89 10.01 -3.95
CA ALA A 161 -1.81 9.10 -3.59
C ALA A 161 -1.44 9.19 -2.10
N ALA A 162 -1.48 10.40 -1.52
CA ALA A 162 -1.31 10.61 -0.08
C ALA A 162 -2.48 10.05 0.74
N GLY A 163 -3.71 10.18 0.24
CA GLY A 163 -4.91 9.57 0.80
C GLY A 163 -4.88 8.04 0.78
N MET A 164 -4.15 7.41 -0.17
CA MET A 164 -3.85 5.97 -0.13
C MET A 164 -2.71 5.65 0.83
N LYS A 165 -1.59 6.37 0.70
CA LYS A 165 -0.38 6.22 1.52
C LYS A 165 0.27 7.58 1.77
N PRO A 166 0.25 8.12 3.00
CA PRO A 166 0.82 9.43 3.30
C PRO A 166 2.27 9.65 2.83
N PRO A 167 3.17 8.63 2.88
CA PRO A 167 4.54 8.77 2.37
C PRO A 167 4.65 9.17 0.89
N ASN A 168 3.59 9.02 0.09
CA ASN A 168 3.61 9.47 -1.31
C ASN A 168 3.81 10.97 -1.48
N LEU A 169 3.54 11.78 -0.45
CA LEU A 169 3.87 13.21 -0.44
C LEU A 169 5.35 13.51 -0.65
N LEU A 170 6.24 12.54 -0.41
CA LEU A 170 7.68 12.68 -0.70
C LEU A 170 7.97 12.95 -2.17
N MET A 171 7.10 12.51 -3.10
CA MET A 171 7.20 12.90 -4.51
C MET A 171 7.05 14.43 -4.70
N GLY A 172 6.29 15.08 -3.81
CA GLY A 172 6.11 16.54 -3.78
C GLY A 172 7.41 17.32 -3.66
N VAL A 173 8.46 16.75 -3.04
CA VAL A 173 9.81 17.34 -3.01
C VAL A 173 10.38 17.47 -4.43
N GLY A 174 10.28 16.39 -5.22
CA GLY A 174 10.67 16.42 -6.63
C GLY A 174 9.86 17.42 -7.44
N ALA A 175 8.53 17.45 -7.25
CA ALA A 175 7.65 18.40 -7.94
C ALA A 175 8.00 19.86 -7.60
N ALA A 176 8.23 20.18 -6.32
CA ALA A 176 8.63 21.51 -5.87
C ALA A 176 9.95 21.96 -6.52
N LEU A 177 10.97 21.09 -6.52
CA LEU A 177 12.25 21.37 -7.18
C LEU A 177 12.09 21.58 -8.69
N ALA A 178 11.24 20.79 -9.33
CA ALA A 178 10.97 20.91 -10.75
C ALA A 178 10.32 22.25 -11.11
N TYR A 179 9.26 22.67 -10.40
CA TYR A 179 8.61 23.97 -10.62
C TYR A 179 9.55 25.14 -10.31
N LEU A 180 10.35 25.03 -9.25
CA LEU A 180 11.35 26.03 -8.84
C LEU A 180 12.41 26.24 -9.93
N LEU A 181 13.00 25.16 -10.45
CA LEU A 181 14.00 25.24 -11.52
C LEU A 181 13.41 25.64 -12.87
N ALA A 182 12.15 25.29 -13.15
CA ALA A 182 11.43 25.76 -14.33
C ALA A 182 10.96 27.23 -14.20
N ARG A 183 11.05 27.83 -13.00
CA ARG A 183 10.51 29.16 -12.66
C ARG A 183 9.00 29.27 -12.92
N ARG A 184 8.27 28.17 -12.70
CA ARG A 184 6.82 28.00 -12.92
C ARG A 184 6.06 28.07 -11.59
N TRP A 185 6.24 29.17 -10.87
CA TRP A 185 5.73 29.32 -9.50
C TRP A 185 4.21 29.30 -9.40
N ARG A 186 3.50 29.82 -10.42
CA ARG A 186 2.04 29.87 -10.43
C ARG A 186 1.46 28.47 -10.58
N GLU A 187 2.01 27.68 -11.49
CA GLU A 187 1.66 26.28 -11.68
C GLU A 187 2.00 25.46 -10.43
N GLY A 188 3.16 25.70 -9.82
CA GLY A 188 3.54 25.10 -8.54
C GLY A 188 2.57 25.43 -7.40
N PHE A 189 2.07 26.66 -7.33
CA PHE A 189 1.05 27.06 -6.35
C PHE A 189 -0.29 26.35 -6.60
N VAL A 190 -0.75 26.28 -7.87
CA VAL A 190 -1.97 25.55 -8.23
C VAL A 190 -1.86 24.07 -7.89
N PHE A 191 -0.71 23.45 -8.19
CA PHE A 191 -0.40 22.09 -7.79
C PHE A 191 -0.50 21.90 -6.27
N GLY A 192 0.19 22.75 -5.50
CA GLY A 192 0.18 22.68 -4.04
C GLY A 192 -1.22 22.86 -3.44
N ALA A 193 -1.97 23.86 -3.93
CA ALA A 193 -3.34 24.10 -3.50
C ALA A 193 -4.27 22.91 -3.79
N ALA A 194 -4.06 22.23 -4.91
CA ALA A 194 -4.86 21.05 -5.28
C ALA A 194 -4.54 19.79 -4.47
N VAL A 195 -3.41 19.72 -3.76
CA VAL A 195 -3.10 18.62 -2.81
C VAL A 195 -3.91 18.75 -1.52
N VAL A 196 -4.16 19.98 -1.07
CA VAL A 196 -4.73 20.30 0.26
C VAL A 196 -6.06 19.60 0.55
N PRO A 197 -7.07 19.55 -0.35
CA PRO A 197 -8.35 18.94 -0.03
C PRO A 197 -8.24 17.46 0.38
N SER A 198 -7.41 16.67 -0.31
CA SER A 198 -7.19 15.27 0.08
C SER A 198 -6.51 15.12 1.43
N LEU A 199 -5.65 16.08 1.83
CA LEU A 199 -5.05 16.10 3.17
C LEU A 199 -6.08 16.45 4.25
N LEU A 200 -7.04 17.32 3.95
CA LEU A 200 -8.16 17.61 4.86
C LEU A 200 -9.05 16.37 5.04
N VAL A 201 -9.33 15.63 3.96
CA VAL A 201 -10.06 14.35 4.06
C VAL A 201 -9.27 13.31 4.86
N LEU A 202 -7.95 13.24 4.68
CA LEU A 202 -7.10 12.38 5.49
C LEU A 202 -7.10 12.81 6.96
N ALA A 203 -7.11 14.10 7.26
CA ALA A 203 -7.22 14.60 8.63
C ALA A 203 -8.55 14.22 9.27
N LEU A 204 -9.67 14.43 8.55
CA LEU A 204 -11.01 14.01 8.98
C LEU A 204 -11.09 12.50 9.24
N TRP A 205 -10.53 11.69 8.33
CA TRP A 205 -10.42 10.24 8.46
C TRP A 205 -9.73 9.87 9.78
N LYS A 206 -8.58 10.48 10.04
CA LYS A 206 -7.77 10.22 11.24
C LYS A 206 -8.44 10.70 12.52
N GLU A 207 -9.04 11.88 12.50
CA GLU A 207 -9.79 12.43 13.63
C GLU A 207 -10.94 11.52 14.02
N ARG A 208 -11.77 11.10 13.05
CA ARG A 208 -12.94 10.25 13.30
C ARG A 208 -12.57 8.84 13.74
N GLY A 209 -11.52 8.24 13.18
CA GLY A 209 -11.17 6.85 13.50
C GLY A 209 -10.21 6.70 14.67
N LEU A 210 -9.28 7.63 14.88
CA LEU A 210 -8.30 7.57 15.97
C LEU A 210 -8.64 8.49 17.15
N GLY A 211 -9.59 9.40 17.00
CA GLY A 211 -9.92 10.44 18.00
C GLY A 211 -8.94 11.59 18.03
N ARG A 212 -7.97 11.61 17.11
CA ARG A 212 -6.93 12.63 17.02
C ARG A 212 -6.39 12.71 15.60
N ILE A 213 -6.01 13.90 15.19
CA ILE A 213 -5.16 14.09 14.01
C ILE A 213 -3.73 13.85 14.51
N PRO A 214 -2.98 12.88 13.95
CA PRO A 214 -1.55 12.75 14.19
C PRO A 214 -0.86 13.95 13.52
N ALA A 215 -1.03 15.12 14.12
CA ALA A 215 -0.43 16.36 13.68
C ALA A 215 1.01 16.31 14.16
N PHE A 216 1.90 15.85 13.29
CA PHE A 216 3.35 15.99 13.41
C PHE A 216 4.07 15.08 14.44
N SER A 217 3.41 14.09 15.05
CA SER A 217 4.09 12.95 15.70
C SER A 217 4.25 11.79 14.71
N LEU A 218 5.44 11.63 14.14
CA LEU A 218 5.78 10.49 13.27
C LEU A 218 5.75 9.14 14.00
N GLU A 219 5.80 9.13 15.34
CA GLU A 219 5.61 7.96 16.22
C GLU A 219 4.27 7.23 15.98
N GLU A 220 3.33 7.77 15.20
CA GLU A 220 2.05 7.11 14.86
C GLU A 220 1.83 6.91 13.36
N ALA A 221 2.62 7.57 12.51
CA ALA A 221 2.84 7.06 11.14
C ALA A 221 3.53 5.67 11.17
N GLU A 222 4.06 5.31 12.33
CA GLU A 222 4.49 3.98 12.73
C GLU A 222 3.39 2.92 12.79
N LEU A 223 2.14 3.30 13.10
CA LEU A 223 1.01 2.36 13.10
C LEU A 223 0.40 2.20 11.69
N ALA A 224 0.55 3.22 10.83
CA ALA A 224 0.04 3.25 9.46
C ALA A 224 0.85 2.45 8.41
N VAL A 225 1.95 1.80 8.81
CA VAL A 225 2.95 1.18 7.90
C VAL A 225 3.02 -0.36 8.08
N GLY A 226 2.05 -0.94 8.79
CA GLY A 226 2.01 -2.35 9.15
C GLY A 226 2.50 -2.56 10.57
N SER A 227 1.72 -3.31 11.33
CA SER A 227 1.84 -3.54 12.78
C SER A 227 3.23 -4.02 13.19
N GLY A 228 3.80 -3.36 14.19
CA GLY A 228 5.03 -3.71 14.88
C GLY A 228 5.24 -2.68 15.99
N LEU A 229 4.71 -2.97 17.17
CA LEU A 229 4.65 -2.06 18.31
C LEU A 229 6.03 -1.94 18.99
N VAL A 230 6.64 -0.75 18.95
CA VAL A 230 7.53 -0.24 20.00
C VAL A 230 7.26 1.26 20.10
N ALA A 231 6.89 1.72 21.30
CA ALA A 231 6.79 3.13 21.63
C ALA A 231 8.03 3.59 22.42
N LEU A 232 8.34 4.88 22.29
CA LEU A 232 9.08 5.81 23.17
C LEU A 232 10.35 6.41 22.57
N GLY A 233 10.27 7.67 22.09
CA GLY A 233 11.45 8.49 21.80
C GLY A 233 11.17 9.91 21.30
N ALA A 234 10.93 10.84 22.22
CA ALA A 234 10.62 12.25 21.99
C ALA A 234 11.59 13.05 21.06
N LEU A 235 10.99 13.77 20.10
CA LEU A 235 11.20 15.19 19.71
C LEU A 235 12.61 15.77 19.45
N ASP A 236 13.66 14.95 19.31
CA ASP A 236 14.87 15.28 18.52
C ASP A 236 14.85 14.62 17.11
N GLY A 237 13.83 13.78 16.85
CA GLY A 237 13.76 12.80 15.75
C GLY A 237 12.89 13.16 14.54
N TYR A 238 13.10 14.30 13.89
CA TYR A 238 12.35 14.64 12.66
C TYR A 238 12.87 13.93 11.39
N LEU A 239 14.14 13.53 11.42
CA LEU A 239 14.82 12.67 10.45
C LEU A 239 15.92 11.98 11.25
N GLU A 240 15.60 10.92 11.99
CA GLU A 240 16.65 10.02 12.49
C GLU A 240 17.29 9.34 11.29
N LEU A 241 18.26 10.03 10.70
CA LEU A 241 19.12 9.45 9.69
C LEU A 241 20.04 8.48 10.42
N ASP A 242 19.54 7.28 10.68
CA ASP A 242 20.35 6.19 11.21
C ASP A 242 21.31 5.73 10.10
N VAL A 243 22.47 6.39 10.07
CA VAL A 243 23.53 6.14 9.10
C VAL A 243 24.07 4.71 9.26
N ASP A 244 24.05 4.16 10.47
CA ASP A 244 24.55 2.83 10.74
C ASP A 244 23.57 1.77 10.25
N HIS A 245 22.27 1.96 10.45
CA HIS A 245 21.23 1.16 9.79
C HIS A 245 21.34 1.24 8.27
N TRP A 246 21.45 2.45 7.69
CA TRP A 246 21.64 2.61 6.25
C TRP A 246 22.91 1.90 5.73
N ARG A 247 24.03 1.96 6.45
CA ARG A 247 25.25 1.19 6.12
C ARG A 247 24.98 -0.31 6.19
N GLY A 248 24.22 -0.76 7.18
CA GLY A 248 23.72 -2.14 7.29
C GLY A 248 22.94 -2.54 6.05
N GLN A 249 21.96 -1.75 5.63
CA GLN A 249 21.19 -1.96 4.40
C GLN A 249 22.10 -2.02 3.17
N MET A 250 23.09 -1.13 3.04
CA MET A 250 24.02 -1.17 1.90
C MET A 250 24.96 -2.38 1.92
N ASN A 251 25.29 -2.91 3.11
CA ASN A 251 26.03 -4.17 3.24
C ASN A 251 25.15 -5.35 2.85
N GLN A 252 23.88 -5.40 3.29
CA GLN A 252 22.91 -6.41 2.85
C GLN A 252 22.69 -6.34 1.33
N LEU A 253 22.64 -5.14 0.73
CA LEU A 253 22.54 -4.99 -0.73
C LEU A 253 23.74 -5.64 -1.44
N ARG A 254 24.96 -5.49 -0.91
CA ARG A 254 26.16 -6.16 -1.47
C ARG A 254 26.13 -7.67 -1.28
N GLU A 255 25.49 -8.13 -0.21
CA GLU A 255 25.36 -9.55 0.11
C GLU A 255 24.30 -10.25 -0.75
N PHE A 256 23.17 -9.60 -1.01
CA PHE A 256 22.03 -10.20 -1.72
C PHE A 256 21.96 -9.85 -3.20
N PHE A 257 22.69 -8.82 -3.66
CA PHE A 257 22.68 -8.37 -5.05
C PHE A 257 24.04 -8.55 -5.71
N TRP A 258 24.06 -9.08 -6.94
CA TRP A 258 25.25 -9.39 -7.72
C TRP A 258 26.21 -8.20 -7.85
N SER A 259 25.68 -6.98 -7.98
CA SER A 259 26.50 -5.76 -7.99
C SER A 259 25.75 -4.58 -7.41
N ALA A 260 25.95 -4.32 -6.11
CA ALA A 260 25.38 -3.14 -5.45
C ALA A 260 25.76 -1.82 -6.18
N ARG A 261 26.93 -1.79 -6.83
CA ARG A 261 27.35 -0.63 -7.65
C ARG A 261 26.41 -0.40 -8.83
N LEU A 262 25.96 -1.46 -9.50
CA LEU A 262 25.00 -1.32 -10.61
C LEU A 262 23.70 -0.69 -10.09
N ALA A 263 23.21 -1.14 -8.95
CA ALA A 263 22.00 -0.60 -8.32
C ALA A 263 22.17 0.87 -7.89
N GLN A 264 23.31 1.23 -7.30
CA GLN A 264 23.58 2.57 -6.76
C GLN A 264 23.90 3.61 -7.84
N TRP A 265 24.71 3.26 -8.85
CA TRP A 265 25.23 4.22 -9.82
C TRP A 265 24.33 4.43 -11.04
N SER A 266 23.43 3.48 -11.34
CA SER A 266 22.49 3.63 -12.44
C SER A 266 21.60 4.87 -12.36
N PRO A 267 20.92 5.21 -11.23
CA PRO A 267 20.10 6.41 -11.17
C PRO A 267 20.94 7.69 -11.29
N LEU A 268 22.19 7.69 -10.80
CA LEU A 268 23.11 8.82 -10.95
C LEU A 268 23.53 9.03 -12.41
N ALA A 269 23.91 7.95 -13.11
CA ALA A 269 24.22 8.00 -14.54
C ALA A 269 23.01 8.47 -15.35
N GLY A 270 21.82 7.97 -15.02
CA GLY A 270 20.55 8.42 -15.57
C GLY A 270 20.29 9.90 -15.37
N LEU A 271 20.51 10.41 -14.15
CA LEU A 271 20.32 11.82 -13.80
C LEU A 271 21.24 12.72 -14.64
N ILE A 272 22.52 12.34 -14.77
CA ILE A 272 23.48 13.04 -15.63
C ILE A 272 23.01 13.00 -17.09
N ALA A 273 22.43 11.89 -17.55
CA ALA A 273 21.89 11.76 -18.90
C ALA A 273 20.74 12.74 -19.17
N VAL A 274 19.79 12.87 -18.24
CA VAL A 274 18.67 13.82 -18.33
C VAL A 274 19.16 15.27 -18.31
N LEU A 275 20.14 15.58 -17.45
CA LEU A 275 20.77 16.91 -17.40
C LEU A 275 21.50 17.25 -18.71
N ARG A 276 22.19 16.28 -19.31
CA ARG A 276 22.92 16.45 -20.58
C ARG A 276 22.01 16.84 -21.74
N VAL A 277 20.79 16.30 -21.79
CA VAL A 277 19.77 16.70 -22.80
C VAL A 277 19.00 17.96 -22.42
N ARG A 278 19.49 18.72 -21.41
CA ARG A 278 18.96 20.01 -20.95
C ARG A 278 17.53 19.95 -20.43
N ARG A 279 17.14 18.82 -19.83
CA ARG A 279 15.83 18.63 -19.19
C ARG A 279 15.93 18.82 -17.66
N THR A 280 16.54 19.92 -17.24
CA THR A 280 16.86 20.20 -15.82
C THR A 280 15.67 20.11 -14.87
N PRO A 281 14.48 20.65 -15.19
CA PRO A 281 13.31 20.51 -14.31
C PRO A 281 12.88 19.05 -14.13
N VAL A 282 12.93 18.25 -15.19
CA VAL A 282 12.58 16.81 -15.13
C VAL A 282 13.64 16.01 -14.37
N ALA A 283 14.92 16.36 -14.53
CA ALA A 283 15.99 15.79 -13.73
C ALA A 283 15.77 16.06 -12.22
N ALA A 284 15.34 17.27 -11.86
CA ALA A 284 15.03 17.62 -10.49
C ALA A 284 13.78 16.93 -9.95
N LEU A 285 12.75 16.73 -10.79
CA LEU A 285 11.59 15.91 -10.43
C LEU A 285 12.03 14.49 -10.05
N LEU A 286 12.71 13.79 -10.96
CA LEU A 286 13.08 12.39 -10.78
C LEU A 286 14.13 12.20 -9.67
N GLY A 287 15.17 13.04 -9.66
CA GLY A 287 16.22 13.00 -8.66
C GLY A 287 15.71 13.37 -7.26
N GLY A 288 14.90 14.42 -7.16
CA GLY A 288 14.31 14.86 -5.89
C GLY A 288 13.30 13.87 -5.34
N TRP A 289 12.44 13.30 -6.19
CA TRP A 289 11.49 12.25 -5.81
C TRP A 289 12.22 11.00 -5.28
N LEU A 290 13.20 10.48 -6.02
CA LEU A 290 13.97 9.32 -5.60
C LEU A 290 14.76 9.60 -4.31
N ALA A 291 15.43 10.74 -4.23
CA ALA A 291 16.21 11.11 -3.05
C ALA A 291 15.35 11.27 -1.79
N ALA A 292 14.16 11.88 -1.89
CA ALA A 292 13.26 12.05 -0.75
C ALA A 292 12.82 10.69 -0.16
N PHE A 293 12.49 9.72 -1.01
CA PHE A 293 12.16 8.37 -0.54
C PHE A 293 13.38 7.64 0.02
N LEU A 294 14.55 7.72 -0.61
CA LEU A 294 15.76 7.10 -0.07
C LEU A 294 16.13 7.69 1.30
N LEU A 295 16.00 9.01 1.48
CA LEU A 295 16.30 9.67 2.74
C LEU A 295 15.32 9.31 3.85
N VAL A 296 14.01 9.30 3.57
CA VAL A 296 12.99 9.08 4.60
C VAL A 296 12.71 7.60 4.84
N LYS A 297 12.59 6.81 3.77
CA LYS A 297 12.25 5.38 3.85
C LYS A 297 13.48 4.49 3.87
N GLY A 298 14.56 4.86 3.17
CA GLY A 298 15.79 4.07 3.17
C GLY A 298 16.53 4.09 4.51
N PHE A 299 16.46 5.18 5.27
CA PHE A 299 17.07 5.30 6.61
C PHE A 299 16.18 4.80 7.75
N SER A 300 14.93 4.41 7.46
CA SER A 300 14.03 3.90 8.49
C SER A 300 14.50 2.53 8.99
N THR A 301 14.50 2.34 10.31
CA THR A 301 14.79 1.05 10.98
C THR A 301 13.90 -0.10 10.53
N ARG A 302 12.76 0.20 9.91
CA ARG A 302 11.82 -0.78 9.33
C ARG A 302 12.20 -1.27 7.95
N ALA A 303 13.06 -0.54 7.26
CA ALA A 303 13.55 -0.91 5.95
C ALA A 303 14.67 -1.93 6.14
N ASP A 304 14.40 -3.17 5.71
CA ASP A 304 15.35 -4.26 5.78
C ASP A 304 15.36 -4.99 4.42
N ILE A 305 16.54 -5.08 3.79
CA ILE A 305 16.70 -5.77 2.52
C ILE A 305 16.53 -7.26 2.74
N GLN A 306 17.14 -7.85 3.77
CA GLN A 306 16.95 -9.26 4.08
C GLN A 306 15.45 -9.58 4.20
N ALA A 307 14.68 -8.86 5.00
CA ALA A 307 13.24 -9.05 5.17
C ALA A 307 12.38 -8.54 3.99
N ASN A 308 12.99 -8.03 2.92
CA ASN A 308 12.33 -7.51 1.72
C ASN A 308 11.43 -6.26 1.94
N THR A 309 11.40 -5.71 3.16
CA THR A 309 10.62 -4.51 3.48
C THR A 309 11.22 -3.25 2.87
N PHE A 310 12.54 -3.22 2.62
CA PHE A 310 13.23 -2.11 1.95
C PHE A 310 12.63 -1.81 0.56
N TRP A 311 12.45 -2.84 -0.27
CA TRP A 311 11.94 -2.70 -1.63
C TRP A 311 10.47 -2.29 -1.61
N ARG A 312 9.67 -2.86 -0.71
CA ARG A 312 8.27 -2.50 -0.48
C ARG A 312 8.14 -1.01 -0.15
N LEU A 313 8.93 -0.50 0.80
CA LEU A 313 8.88 0.91 1.21
C LEU A 313 9.34 1.89 0.12
N LEU A 314 10.23 1.45 -0.79
CA LEU A 314 10.70 2.25 -1.92
C LEU A 314 9.87 2.08 -3.19
N MET A 315 8.86 1.20 -3.21
CA MET A 315 8.04 0.94 -4.39
C MET A 315 7.46 2.23 -5.00
N PRO A 316 6.97 3.22 -4.23
CA PRO A 316 6.49 4.46 -4.84
C PRO A 316 7.59 5.32 -5.50
N ALA A 317 8.88 5.08 -5.25
CA ALA A 317 9.99 5.78 -5.92
C ALA A 317 10.61 4.97 -7.08
N TRP A 318 10.18 3.73 -7.27
CA TRP A 318 10.63 2.87 -8.35
C TRP A 318 10.49 3.48 -9.75
N PRO A 319 9.39 4.18 -10.10
CA PRO A 319 9.30 4.75 -11.42
C PRO A 319 10.36 5.82 -11.68
N ALA A 320 10.73 6.61 -10.66
CA ALA A 320 11.81 7.57 -10.76
C ALA A 320 13.15 6.88 -11.06
N TYR A 321 13.45 5.83 -10.30
CA TYR A 321 14.64 5.01 -10.50
C TYR A 321 14.68 4.42 -11.92
N LEU A 322 13.59 3.79 -12.36
CA LEU A 322 13.50 3.16 -13.68
C LEU A 322 13.62 4.17 -14.81
N LEU A 323 12.99 5.34 -14.70
CA LEU A 323 13.09 6.40 -15.71
C LEU A 323 14.51 6.97 -15.81
N LEU A 324 15.22 7.10 -14.68
CA LEU A 324 16.63 7.48 -14.67
C LEU A 324 17.47 6.39 -15.33
N PHE A 325 17.31 5.13 -14.93
CA PHE A 325 18.00 3.99 -15.55
C PHE A 325 17.75 3.91 -17.07
N ALA A 326 16.50 4.05 -17.49
CA ALA A 326 16.11 4.05 -18.91
C ALA A 326 16.77 5.19 -19.70
N SER A 327 17.14 6.29 -19.03
CA SER A 327 17.78 7.46 -19.66
C SER A 327 19.29 7.29 -19.91
N ILE A 328 19.94 6.26 -19.33
CA ILE A 328 21.40 6.03 -19.48
C ILE A 328 21.89 6.04 -20.95
N PRO A 329 21.18 5.46 -21.95
CA PRO A 329 21.62 5.52 -23.35
C PRO A 329 21.83 6.95 -23.88
N LEU A 330 21.17 7.96 -23.31
CA LEU A 330 21.35 9.37 -23.71
C LEU A 330 22.74 9.93 -23.34
N LEU A 331 23.52 9.23 -22.52
CA LEU A 331 24.93 9.59 -22.27
C LEU A 331 25.80 9.40 -23.52
N VAL A 332 25.39 8.53 -24.45
CA VAL A 332 26.13 8.25 -25.69
C VAL A 332 26.02 9.47 -26.64
N PRO A 333 27.11 10.24 -26.85
CA PRO A 333 27.03 11.53 -27.53
C PRO A 333 26.59 11.44 -29.00
N THR A 334 26.85 10.31 -29.65
CA THR A 334 26.46 10.05 -31.04
C THR A 334 24.98 9.73 -31.14
N LEU A 335 24.40 9.04 -30.16
CA LEU A 335 22.99 8.68 -30.13
C LEU A 335 22.11 9.94 -30.01
N ALA A 336 22.40 10.81 -29.05
CA ALA A 336 21.65 12.05 -28.86
C ALA A 336 21.69 12.96 -30.11
N ARG A 337 22.85 13.07 -30.77
CA ARG A 337 22.99 13.83 -32.03
C ARG A 337 22.20 13.21 -33.18
N ARG A 338 22.24 11.88 -33.33
CA ARG A 338 21.51 11.16 -34.39
C ARG A 338 19.99 11.22 -34.20
N LEU A 339 19.51 11.24 -32.96
CA LEU A 339 18.09 11.34 -32.68
C LEU A 339 17.55 12.74 -33.03
N GLY A 340 18.34 13.80 -32.84
CA GLY A 340 18.02 15.15 -33.34
C GLY A 340 16.59 15.58 -33.01
N ASN A 341 15.80 15.93 -34.02
CA ASN A 341 14.40 16.34 -33.86
C ASN A 341 13.47 15.24 -33.30
N ARG A 342 13.86 13.96 -33.37
CA ARG A 342 13.08 12.86 -32.78
C ARG A 342 13.06 12.88 -31.25
N LEU A 343 13.96 13.65 -30.63
CA LEU A 343 13.96 13.92 -29.18
C LEU A 343 12.89 14.93 -28.77
N ARG A 344 12.23 15.60 -29.71
CA ARG A 344 11.16 16.56 -29.40
C ARG A 344 9.92 15.81 -28.93
N ALA A 345 9.42 16.18 -27.76
CA ALA A 345 8.18 15.66 -27.24
C ALA A 345 7.01 16.08 -28.17
N PRO A 346 6.03 15.20 -28.40
CA PRO A 346 4.81 15.59 -29.08
C PRO A 346 4.04 16.62 -28.22
N SER A 347 3.48 17.64 -28.87
CA SER A 347 2.54 18.55 -28.23
C SER A 347 1.30 17.77 -27.79
N LEU A 348 0.84 18.02 -26.56
CA LEU A 348 -0.42 17.45 -26.07
C LEU A 348 -1.38 18.59 -25.74
N SER A 349 -2.66 18.38 -26.04
CA SER A 349 -3.70 19.29 -25.56
C SER A 349 -3.76 19.28 -24.03
N PRO A 350 -4.06 20.43 -23.39
CA PRO A 350 -4.34 20.48 -21.96
C PRO A 350 -5.42 19.47 -21.57
N VAL A 351 -5.38 19.01 -20.32
CA VAL A 351 -6.50 18.24 -19.77
C VAL A 351 -7.75 19.10 -19.73
N ALA A 352 -8.86 18.55 -20.21
CA ALA A 352 -10.16 19.18 -20.10
C ALA A 352 -10.58 19.31 -18.62
N TRP A 353 -11.09 20.48 -18.23
CA TRP A 353 -11.49 20.80 -16.85
C TRP A 353 -12.42 19.75 -16.21
N ARG A 354 -13.30 19.12 -17.00
CA ARG A 354 -14.19 18.04 -16.54
C ARG A 354 -13.44 16.91 -15.83
N TRP A 355 -12.22 16.58 -16.26
CA TRP A 355 -11.44 15.51 -15.63
C TRP A 355 -10.85 15.92 -14.28
N ILE A 356 -10.59 17.22 -14.06
CA ILE A 356 -10.20 17.76 -12.76
C ILE A 356 -11.39 17.66 -11.80
N VAL A 357 -12.59 18.02 -12.27
CA VAL A 357 -13.82 17.90 -11.48
C VAL A 357 -14.07 16.43 -11.12
N VAL A 358 -13.98 15.51 -12.09
CA VAL A 358 -14.12 14.07 -11.81
C VAL A 358 -13.10 13.58 -10.79
N ALA A 359 -11.83 13.95 -10.94
CA ALA A 359 -10.79 13.60 -9.97
C ALA A 359 -11.11 14.14 -8.58
N ALA A 360 -11.45 15.42 -8.45
CA ALA A 360 -11.80 16.04 -7.17
C ALA A 360 -13.04 15.40 -6.53
N VAL A 361 -14.06 15.07 -7.32
CA VAL A 361 -15.26 14.39 -6.80
C VAL A 361 -14.89 13.01 -6.26
N LEU A 362 -14.17 12.20 -7.04
CA LEU A 362 -13.85 10.82 -6.68
C LEU A 362 -12.83 10.69 -5.55
N THR A 363 -11.89 11.64 -5.41
CA THR A 363 -10.80 11.54 -4.43
C THR A 363 -10.98 12.44 -3.21
N VAL A 364 -11.93 13.38 -3.25
CA VAL A 364 -12.18 14.31 -2.14
C VAL A 364 -13.63 14.27 -1.71
N VAL A 365 -14.56 14.69 -2.57
CA VAL A 365 -15.96 14.94 -2.18
C VAL A 365 -16.63 13.67 -1.71
N VAL A 366 -16.53 12.59 -2.50
CA VAL A 366 -17.21 11.34 -2.21
C VAL A 366 -16.60 10.64 -0.99
N PRO A 367 -15.26 10.48 -0.85
CA PRO A 367 -14.68 9.96 0.37
C PRO A 367 -15.01 10.81 1.60
N ALA A 368 -14.97 12.15 1.51
CA ALA A 368 -15.33 13.02 2.63
C ALA A 368 -16.78 12.79 3.10
N ALA A 369 -17.71 12.68 2.14
CA ALA A 369 -19.12 12.41 2.44
C ALA A 369 -19.32 11.05 3.08
N ALA A 370 -18.65 10.01 2.56
CA ALA A 370 -18.71 8.66 3.14
C ALA A 370 -18.20 8.66 4.59
N ILE A 371 -17.01 9.23 4.84
CA ILE A 371 -16.40 9.31 6.18
C ILE A 371 -17.27 10.12 7.14
N ALA A 372 -17.84 11.23 6.69
CA ALA A 372 -18.72 12.04 7.52
C ALA A 372 -20.02 11.31 7.90
N ALA A 373 -20.54 10.47 6.99
CA ALA A 373 -21.73 9.65 7.20
C ALA A 373 -21.49 8.38 8.01
N SER A 374 -20.23 7.93 8.12
CA SER A 374 -19.88 6.74 8.90
C SER A 374 -19.90 6.97 10.40
N SER A 375 -20.30 5.95 11.15
CA SER A 375 -20.18 5.88 12.60
C SER A 375 -18.92 5.11 13.02
N PRO A 376 -18.15 5.60 14.01
CA PRO A 376 -17.08 4.83 14.61
C PRO A 376 -17.57 3.48 15.13
N VAL A 377 -16.77 2.44 14.92
CA VAL A 377 -17.06 1.10 15.42
C VAL A 377 -16.98 1.11 16.94
N ALA A 378 -18.05 0.68 17.60
CA ALA A 378 -18.13 0.68 19.07
C ALA A 378 -17.75 -0.67 19.70
N GLY A 379 -17.93 -1.78 18.98
CA GLY A 379 -17.83 -3.13 19.53
C GLY A 379 -17.21 -4.15 18.58
N PRO A 380 -17.15 -5.43 19.02
CA PRO A 380 -16.48 -6.52 18.35
C PRO A 380 -17.39 -7.28 17.38
N GLU A 381 -18.51 -6.71 16.94
CA GLU A 381 -19.54 -7.43 16.18
C GLU A 381 -19.12 -7.74 14.74
N ASP A 382 -18.44 -6.79 14.09
CA ASP A 382 -18.12 -6.84 12.65
C ASP A 382 -16.63 -7.09 12.37
N ALA A 383 -15.75 -6.75 13.31
CA ALA A 383 -14.33 -7.03 13.20
C ALA A 383 -13.64 -7.06 14.57
N VAL A 384 -12.55 -7.82 14.66
CA VAL A 384 -11.69 -7.89 15.84
C VAL A 384 -10.22 -7.88 15.44
N PHE A 385 -9.38 -7.37 16.33
CA PHE A 385 -7.93 -7.46 16.24
C PHE A 385 -7.48 -8.80 16.78
N GLN A 386 -6.85 -9.62 15.95
CA GLN A 386 -6.07 -10.76 16.43
C GLN A 386 -4.64 -10.31 16.77
N ASP A 387 -4.07 -10.91 17.80
CA ASP A 387 -2.64 -10.82 18.11
C ASP A 387 -1.95 -12.05 17.53
N ASP A 388 -1.14 -11.85 16.49
CA ASP A 388 -0.28 -12.88 15.94
C ASP A 388 1.19 -12.50 16.14
N ALA A 389 1.78 -13.04 17.21
CA ALA A 389 3.17 -12.78 17.61
C ALA A 389 3.52 -11.27 17.71
N GLY A 390 2.60 -10.45 18.22
CA GLY A 390 2.76 -9.00 18.35
C GLY A 390 2.33 -8.20 17.11
N ASN A 391 1.84 -8.87 16.06
CA ASN A 391 1.20 -8.24 14.92
C ASN A 391 -0.30 -8.19 15.13
N PHE A 392 -0.84 -6.97 15.22
CA PHE A 392 -2.27 -6.74 15.38
C PHE A 392 -2.94 -6.60 14.02
N ILE A 393 -3.80 -7.55 13.68
CA ILE A 393 -4.46 -7.62 12.37
C ILE A 393 -5.97 -7.44 12.55
N LEU A 394 -6.51 -6.34 12.02
CA LEU A 394 -7.95 -6.11 11.96
C LEU A 394 -8.60 -7.12 11.01
N THR A 395 -9.31 -8.08 11.59
CA THR A 395 -9.85 -9.26 10.92
C THR A 395 -11.38 -9.23 10.99
N PRO A 396 -12.09 -9.44 9.87
CA PRO A 396 -13.53 -9.31 9.85
C PRO A 396 -14.18 -10.51 10.55
N ILE A 397 -15.42 -10.30 11.00
CA ILE A 397 -16.31 -11.37 11.40
C ILE A 397 -17.23 -11.69 10.22
N ASP A 398 -17.16 -12.92 9.75
CA ASP A 398 -17.91 -13.41 8.61
C ASP A 398 -19.08 -14.27 9.10
N GLU A 399 -20.31 -13.81 8.86
CA GLU A 399 -21.53 -14.55 9.18
C GLU A 399 -21.63 -15.87 8.41
N GLY A 400 -20.92 -16.02 7.28
CA GLY A 400 -20.83 -17.25 6.52
C GLY A 400 -20.04 -18.36 7.20
N VAL A 401 -19.41 -18.10 8.36
CA VAL A 401 -18.79 -19.11 9.23
C VAL A 401 -19.69 -19.34 10.45
N GLU A 402 -20.59 -20.30 10.33
CA GLU A 402 -21.58 -20.60 11.36
C GLU A 402 -21.05 -21.67 12.31
N LEU A 403 -20.67 -21.26 13.52
CA LEU A 403 -20.25 -22.17 14.59
C LEU A 403 -21.47 -22.61 15.42
N GLN A 404 -21.54 -23.91 15.70
CA GLN A 404 -22.48 -24.50 16.65
C GLN A 404 -21.71 -25.25 17.73
N VAL A 405 -22.18 -25.13 18.98
CA VAL A 405 -21.58 -25.80 20.14
C VAL A 405 -22.67 -26.62 20.84
N ALA A 406 -22.41 -27.91 21.01
CA ALA A 406 -23.31 -28.85 21.67
C ALA A 406 -22.57 -29.64 22.75
N ARG A 407 -23.18 -29.80 23.92
CA ARG A 407 -22.60 -30.61 25.00
C ARG A 407 -22.73 -32.09 24.69
N THR A 408 -21.67 -32.85 24.90
CA THR A 408 -21.62 -34.31 24.80
C THR A 408 -21.03 -34.91 26.08
N ASP A 409 -21.10 -36.24 26.23
CA ASP A 409 -20.49 -36.95 27.37
C ASP A 409 -18.96 -36.76 27.44
N SER A 410 -18.34 -36.39 26.31
CA SER A 410 -16.89 -36.25 26.16
C SER A 410 -16.40 -34.80 26.23
N GLY A 411 -17.29 -33.80 26.38
CA GLY A 411 -16.93 -32.38 26.37
C GLY A 411 -17.90 -31.52 25.57
N GLN A 412 -17.39 -30.42 24.99
CA GLN A 412 -18.15 -29.58 24.05
C GLN A 412 -17.81 -30.03 22.63
N ARG A 413 -18.81 -30.45 21.86
CA ARG A 413 -18.68 -30.68 20.42
C ARG A 413 -18.92 -29.36 19.70
N LEU A 414 -17.91 -28.91 19.00
CA LEU A 414 -17.94 -27.80 18.07
C LEU A 414 -18.13 -28.36 16.66
N SER A 415 -19.07 -27.83 15.91
CA SER A 415 -19.25 -28.11 14.50
C SER A 415 -19.50 -26.80 13.78
N TRP A 416 -18.89 -26.58 12.64
CA TRP A 416 -19.10 -25.35 11.87
C TRP A 416 -19.30 -25.62 10.40
N THR A 417 -20.08 -24.75 9.77
CA THR A 417 -20.15 -24.66 8.32
C THR A 417 -19.47 -23.40 7.85
N SER A 418 -18.75 -23.46 6.75
CA SER A 418 -18.21 -22.28 6.08
C SER A 418 -18.66 -22.24 4.63
N GLY A 419 -18.79 -21.03 4.08
CA GLY A 419 -19.06 -20.84 2.65
C GLY A 419 -17.97 -21.46 1.74
N PRO A 420 -18.26 -21.62 0.44
CA PRO A 420 -17.25 -22.05 -0.52
C PRO A 420 -16.14 -20.98 -0.62
N TRP A 421 -14.91 -21.38 -0.31
CA TRP A 421 -13.74 -20.51 -0.43
C TRP A 421 -13.10 -20.64 -1.81
N LEU A 422 -12.50 -19.56 -2.31
CA LEU A 422 -11.78 -19.56 -3.60
C LEU A 422 -10.36 -20.15 -3.50
N GLY A 423 -10.04 -20.84 -2.41
CA GLY A 423 -8.75 -21.48 -2.17
C GLY A 423 -8.84 -22.49 -1.03
N ASP A 424 -7.79 -23.28 -0.87
CA ASP A 424 -7.66 -24.22 0.23
C ASP A 424 -7.55 -23.47 1.56
N VAL A 425 -8.40 -23.84 2.51
CA VAL A 425 -8.45 -23.22 3.84
C VAL A 425 -8.14 -24.24 4.92
N PHE A 426 -7.73 -23.73 6.05
CA PHE A 426 -7.69 -24.44 7.32
C PHE A 426 -8.42 -23.62 8.37
N TYR A 427 -8.78 -24.27 9.47
CA TYR A 427 -9.51 -23.68 10.57
C TYR A 427 -8.64 -23.67 11.83
N ARG A 428 -8.70 -22.56 12.56
CA ARG A 428 -8.15 -22.45 13.91
C ARG A 428 -9.31 -22.36 14.88
N VAL A 429 -9.37 -23.29 15.82
CA VAL A 429 -10.33 -23.25 16.92
C VAL A 429 -9.74 -22.38 18.01
N TYR A 430 -10.45 -21.33 18.35
CA TYR A 430 -10.10 -20.39 19.40
C TYR A 430 -11.00 -20.59 20.62
N ARG A 431 -10.41 -20.48 21.81
CA ARG A 431 -11.09 -20.62 23.09
C ARG A 431 -10.74 -19.47 24.02
N SER A 432 -11.75 -18.87 24.65
CA SER A 432 -11.57 -17.89 25.74
C SER A 432 -12.26 -18.38 27.02
N GLU A 433 -11.64 -18.14 28.17
CA GLU A 433 -12.28 -18.27 29.48
C GLU A 433 -12.94 -16.94 29.83
N GLY A 434 -14.27 -16.85 29.67
CA GLY A 434 -15.04 -15.62 29.88
C GLY A 434 -15.23 -14.80 28.61
N ALA A 435 -14.95 -13.50 28.69
CA ALA A 435 -15.15 -12.58 27.57
C ALA A 435 -14.23 -12.94 26.39
N ASP A 436 -14.81 -13.09 25.22
CA ASP A 436 -14.09 -13.46 24.00
C ASP A 436 -13.25 -12.31 23.43
N SER A 437 -13.67 -11.07 23.66
CA SER A 437 -12.99 -9.87 23.18
C SER A 437 -12.89 -8.81 24.28
N SER A 438 -11.87 -7.96 24.19
CA SER A 438 -11.76 -6.75 25.01
C SER A 438 -11.65 -5.52 24.14
N CYS A 439 -12.53 -4.54 24.34
CA CYS A 439 -12.51 -3.28 23.60
C CYS A 439 -11.92 -2.15 24.45
N ASP A 440 -11.00 -1.40 23.85
CA ASP A 440 -10.53 -0.10 24.37
C ASP A 440 -11.49 0.98 23.86
N ASP A 441 -12.39 1.44 24.73
CA ASP A 441 -13.36 2.50 24.42
C ASP A 441 -12.66 3.87 24.38
N ARG A 442 -12.76 4.54 23.23
CA ARG A 442 -12.14 5.84 22.97
C ARG A 442 -13.16 6.96 22.78
N GLY A 443 -14.37 6.80 23.31
CA GLY A 443 -15.42 7.81 23.26
C GLY A 443 -15.97 7.99 21.85
N GLU A 444 -15.67 9.13 21.21
CA GLU A 444 -16.16 9.45 19.85
C GLU A 444 -15.31 8.83 18.73
N ALA A 445 -14.23 8.12 19.07
CA ALA A 445 -13.36 7.44 18.12
C ALA A 445 -13.69 5.94 17.99
N ALA A 446 -13.10 5.26 17.00
CA ALA A 446 -13.31 3.83 16.83
C ALA A 446 -12.62 3.04 17.96
N SER A 447 -13.35 2.08 18.53
CA SER A 447 -12.85 1.16 19.55
C SER A 447 -11.85 0.15 18.96
N TYR A 448 -10.82 -0.18 19.74
CA TYR A 448 -9.93 -1.30 19.41
C TYR A 448 -10.39 -2.54 20.16
N CYS A 449 -11.07 -3.45 19.47
CA CYS A 449 -11.57 -4.69 20.04
C CYS A 449 -10.63 -5.86 19.73
N PHE A 450 -9.87 -6.30 20.74
CA PHE A 450 -8.93 -7.40 20.63
C PHE A 450 -9.60 -8.73 20.96
N ALA A 451 -9.39 -9.74 20.11
CA ALA A 451 -9.72 -11.11 20.44
C ALA A 451 -8.83 -11.59 21.58
N ARG A 452 -9.43 -12.08 22.67
CA ARG A 452 -8.74 -12.64 23.85
C ARG A 452 -8.64 -14.15 23.78
N SER A 453 -9.39 -14.77 22.87
CA SER A 453 -9.38 -16.20 22.65
C SER A 453 -8.01 -16.69 22.17
N LEU A 454 -7.55 -17.81 22.72
CA LEU A 454 -6.29 -18.46 22.33
C LEU A 454 -6.56 -19.63 21.38
N PRO A 455 -5.69 -19.87 20.38
CA PRO A 455 -5.83 -21.04 19.51
C PRO A 455 -5.57 -22.31 20.31
N VAL A 456 -6.48 -23.29 20.22
CA VAL A 456 -6.37 -24.61 20.88
C VAL A 456 -6.16 -25.75 19.90
N LEU A 457 -6.56 -25.56 18.65
CA LEU A 457 -6.39 -26.54 17.57
C LEU A 457 -6.30 -25.82 16.23
N THR A 458 -5.47 -26.34 15.33
CA THR A 458 -5.58 -26.09 13.90
C THR A 458 -5.98 -27.38 13.20
N THR A 459 -6.95 -27.31 12.28
CA THR A 459 -7.48 -28.48 11.57
C THR A 459 -8.09 -28.10 10.22
N ARG A 460 -8.22 -29.08 9.32
CA ARG A 460 -9.03 -28.94 8.10
C ARG A 460 -10.43 -29.54 8.24
N GLU A 461 -10.63 -30.33 9.28
CA GLU A 461 -11.94 -30.86 9.62
C GLU A 461 -12.87 -29.71 10.06
N THR A 462 -14.18 -29.94 9.96
CA THR A 462 -15.22 -28.97 10.35
C THR A 462 -15.87 -29.29 11.69
N GLU A 463 -15.26 -30.21 12.44
CA GLU A 463 -15.71 -30.64 13.75
C GLU A 463 -14.52 -30.79 14.71
N TYR A 464 -14.76 -30.48 15.98
CA TYR A 464 -13.81 -30.65 17.07
C TYR A 464 -14.55 -30.93 18.38
N VAL A 465 -13.95 -31.72 19.27
CA VAL A 465 -14.47 -31.94 20.62
C VAL A 465 -13.46 -31.40 21.61
N ASP A 466 -13.86 -30.38 22.39
CA ASP A 466 -13.06 -29.84 23.50
C ASP A 466 -13.42 -30.58 24.80
N PRO A 467 -12.53 -31.44 25.35
CA PRO A 467 -12.80 -32.17 26.57
C PRO A 467 -12.63 -31.32 27.85
N VAL A 468 -12.07 -30.11 27.76
CA VAL A 468 -11.62 -29.32 28.94
C VAL A 468 -12.44 -28.02 29.12
N SER A 469 -13.68 -27.96 28.62
CA SER A 469 -14.49 -26.75 28.73
C SER A 469 -14.91 -26.45 30.17
N SER A 470 -14.72 -25.21 30.62
CA SER A 470 -15.27 -24.71 31.90
C SER A 470 -16.57 -23.94 31.69
N PRO A 471 -17.43 -23.77 32.72
CA PRO A 471 -18.57 -22.86 32.61
C PRO A 471 -18.13 -21.45 32.22
N GLY A 472 -18.78 -20.87 31.21
CA GLY A 472 -18.43 -19.54 30.68
C GLY A 472 -17.33 -19.52 29.61
N THR A 473 -16.89 -20.69 29.12
CA THR A 473 -16.03 -20.75 27.94
C THR A 473 -16.76 -20.24 26.69
N THR A 474 -16.06 -19.46 25.87
CA THR A 474 -16.54 -18.98 24.56
C THR A 474 -15.60 -19.45 23.46
N TYR A 475 -16.16 -19.80 22.31
CA TYR A 475 -15.43 -20.35 21.17
C TYR A 475 -15.58 -19.46 19.93
N ARG A 476 -14.52 -19.47 19.10
CA ARG A 476 -14.54 -18.96 17.73
C ARG A 476 -13.81 -19.93 16.79
N ILE A 477 -14.22 -19.90 15.54
CA ILE A 477 -13.49 -20.47 14.42
C ILE A 477 -12.86 -19.33 13.63
N GLY A 478 -11.54 -19.35 13.50
CA GLY A 478 -10.79 -18.55 12.56
C GLY A 478 -10.56 -19.34 11.27
N VAL A 479 -10.73 -18.70 10.11
CA VAL A 479 -10.43 -19.27 8.80
C VAL A 479 -9.10 -18.71 8.32
N GLY A 480 -8.15 -19.59 8.00
CA GLY A 480 -6.83 -19.24 7.48
C GLY A 480 -6.57 -19.83 6.11
N THR A 481 -5.66 -19.22 5.36
CA THR A 481 -5.15 -19.73 4.09
C THR A 481 -3.74 -19.18 3.86
N ASN A 482 -2.94 -19.89 3.08
CA ASN A 482 -1.67 -19.38 2.58
C ASN A 482 -1.33 -20.06 1.26
N TRP A 483 -0.28 -19.57 0.59
CA TRP A 483 0.12 -20.09 -0.72
C TRP A 483 0.85 -21.43 -0.66
N LEU A 484 1.35 -21.83 0.52
CA LEU A 484 2.02 -23.10 0.78
C LEU A 484 1.05 -24.25 1.07
N ASP A 485 -0.24 -23.93 1.31
CA ASP A 485 -1.24 -24.87 1.82
C ASP A 485 -0.79 -25.58 3.11
N ASP A 486 -0.10 -24.84 4.00
CA ASP A 486 0.44 -25.33 5.27
C ASP A 486 -0.35 -24.74 6.45
N ASP A 487 -1.09 -25.55 7.20
CA ASP A 487 -1.95 -25.08 8.30
C ASP A 487 -1.17 -24.56 9.52
N THR A 488 0.13 -24.84 9.59
CA THR A 488 1.02 -24.27 10.61
C THR A 488 1.45 -22.83 10.30
N GLN A 489 1.14 -22.35 9.09
CA GLN A 489 1.53 -21.03 8.59
C GLN A 489 0.30 -20.19 8.19
N GLY A 490 0.51 -18.88 8.02
CA GLY A 490 -0.50 -17.95 7.51
C GLY A 490 -1.40 -17.35 8.59
N ASP A 491 -2.05 -16.25 8.20
CA ASP A 491 -2.88 -15.45 9.10
C ASP A 491 -4.35 -15.88 8.98
N VAL A 492 -5.11 -15.75 10.08
CA VAL A 492 -6.57 -15.91 10.03
C VAL A 492 -7.15 -14.69 9.32
N PHE A 493 -7.94 -14.89 8.27
CA PHE A 493 -8.49 -13.80 7.47
C PHE A 493 -9.98 -13.55 7.71
N ALA A 494 -10.63 -14.40 8.51
CA ALA A 494 -12.01 -14.25 8.93
C ALA A 494 -12.25 -14.98 10.26
N PHE A 495 -13.12 -14.42 11.09
CA PHE A 495 -13.63 -15.09 12.29
C PHE A 495 -15.12 -15.37 12.17
N SER A 496 -15.58 -16.45 12.77
CA SER A 496 -17.00 -16.61 13.11
C SER A 496 -17.40 -15.71 14.27
N ARG A 497 -18.72 -15.54 14.45
CA ARG A 497 -19.27 -14.99 15.69
C ARG A 497 -18.90 -15.86 16.90
N PRO A 498 -18.70 -15.26 18.09
CA PRO A 498 -18.41 -16.02 19.29
C PRO A 498 -19.63 -16.83 19.73
N VAL A 499 -19.42 -18.08 20.15
CA VAL A 499 -20.47 -18.96 20.67
C VAL A 499 -20.08 -19.49 22.04
N SER A 500 -20.91 -19.27 23.04
CA SER A 500 -20.69 -19.79 24.39
C SER A 500 -20.85 -21.30 24.43
N ALA A 501 -20.11 -21.95 25.32
CA ALA A 501 -20.24 -23.37 25.61
C ALA A 501 -21.69 -23.72 25.99
N ALA A 502 -22.18 -24.88 25.53
CA ALA A 502 -23.50 -25.35 25.89
C ALA A 502 -23.56 -25.70 27.40
N PRO A 503 -24.68 -25.38 28.08
CA PRO A 503 -24.80 -25.45 29.53
C PRO A 503 -24.67 -26.83 30.16
#